data_AF-A0A3S4IBA7-F1
#
_entry.id   AF-A0A3S4IBA7-F1
#
_cell.length_a   1.000
_cell.length_b   1.000
_cell.length_c   1.000
_cell.angle_alpha   90.00
_cell.angle_beta   90.00
_cell.angle_gamma   90.00
#
_symmetry.space_group_name_H-M   'P 1'
#
loop_
_entity.id
_entity.type
_entity.pdbx_description
1 polymer ?
#
loop_
_entity_poly.entity_id
_entity_poly.type
_entity_poly.pdbx_seq_one_letter_code
_entity_poly.pdbx_strand_id
1 'polypeptide(L)'
;MSLVFSLFSLNPAPFCLLDEVDAPLDDANTSRFCDLVKQMSERTQFLYISHNRLTMEMAEQLVGVTMQEQGVSRIVAVDIVEALKMRETA
;
A
#
# COMPACT_ATOMS: atom_id res chain seq x y z
N MET A 1 -9.97 10.43 8.08
CA MET A 1 -8.73 9.75 8.54
C MET A 1 -7.89 10.54 9.54
N SER A 2 -8.07 11.87 9.67
CA SER A 2 -7.17 12.71 10.48
C SER A 2 -7.01 12.27 11.94
N LEU A 3 -8.07 11.77 12.59
CA LEU A 3 -8.00 11.31 13.99
C LEU A 3 -7.07 10.10 14.20
N VAL A 4 -7.13 9.12 13.29
CA VAL A 4 -6.30 7.92 13.36
C VAL A 4 -4.82 8.30 13.21
N PHE A 5 -4.51 9.15 12.23
CA PHE A 5 -3.16 9.65 12.01
C PHE A 5 -2.62 10.51 13.15
N SER A 6 -3.47 11.33 13.78
CA SER A 6 -3.10 12.08 14.98
C SER A 6 -2.74 11.17 16.15
N LEU A 7 -3.42 10.02 16.29
CA LEU A 7 -3.12 9.05 17.35
C LEU A 7 -1.74 8.40 17.14
N PHE A 8 -1.45 7.98 15.90
CA PHE A 8 -0.14 7.41 15.54
C PHE A 8 1.01 8.42 15.70
N SER A 9 0.74 9.72 15.56
CA SER A 9 1.75 10.77 15.76
C SER A 9 2.14 10.93 17.24
N LEU A 10 1.26 10.56 18.18
CA LEU A 10 1.51 10.64 19.62
C LEU A 10 2.19 9.38 20.17
N ASN A 11 1.77 8.20 19.71
CA ASN A 11 2.37 6.93 20.11
C ASN A 11 2.44 5.97 18.90
N PRO A 12 3.55 5.96 18.15
CA PRO A 12 3.66 5.16 16.94
C PRO A 12 3.70 3.67 17.31
N ALA A 13 2.81 2.89 16.71
CA ALA A 13 2.86 1.44 16.78
C ALA A 13 4.05 0.91 15.95
N PRO A 14 4.63 -0.26 16.28
CA PRO A 14 5.70 -0.85 15.48
C PRO A 14 5.27 -1.16 14.03
N PHE A 15 3.99 -1.47 13.82
CA PHE A 15 3.41 -1.64 12.50
C PHE A 15 1.94 -1.20 12.47
N CYS A 16 1.44 -0.87 11.28
CA CYS A 16 0.06 -0.50 11.01
C CYS A 16 -0.46 -1.28 9.79
N LEU A 17 -1.61 -1.94 9.94
CA LEU A 17 -2.33 -2.60 8.85
C LEU A 17 -3.53 -1.76 8.44
N LEU A 18 -3.62 -1.42 7.15
CA LEU A 18 -4.73 -0.68 6.56
C LEU A 18 -5.40 -1.53 5.48
N ASP A 19 -6.72 -1.70 5.54
CA ASP A 19 -7.47 -2.52 4.59
C ASP A 19 -8.45 -1.65 3.79
N GLU A 20 -8.21 -1.51 2.48
CA GLU A 20 -8.98 -0.75 1.48
C GLU A 20 -9.42 0.64 1.92
N VAL A 21 -8.59 1.30 2.74
CA VAL A 21 -8.94 2.58 3.36
C VAL A 21 -8.97 3.74 2.37
N ASP A 22 -8.40 3.54 1.19
CA ASP A 22 -8.34 4.44 0.05
C ASP A 22 -9.47 4.24 -0.96
N ALA A 23 -10.29 3.18 -0.83
CA ALA A 23 -11.45 2.93 -1.69
C ALA A 23 -12.44 4.12 -1.82
N PRO A 24 -12.72 4.93 -0.77
CA PRO A 24 -13.62 6.08 -0.90
C PRO A 24 -12.91 7.37 -1.34
N LEU A 25 -11.59 7.36 -1.58
CA LEU A 25 -10.81 8.56 -1.91
C LEU A 25 -10.76 8.78 -3.43
N ASP A 26 -10.78 10.06 -3.84
CA ASP A 26 -10.40 10.44 -5.19
C ASP A 26 -8.87 10.45 -5.36
N ASP A 27 -8.37 10.60 -6.59
CA ASP A 27 -6.94 10.57 -6.89
C ASP A 27 -6.15 11.63 -6.10
N ALA A 28 -6.70 12.83 -5.95
CA ALA A 28 -6.05 13.93 -5.24
C ALA A 28 -5.88 13.63 -3.74
N ASN A 29 -6.91 13.06 -3.10
CA ASN A 29 -6.84 12.68 -1.70
C ASN A 29 -6.05 11.38 -1.49
N THR A 30 -6.05 10.47 -2.46
CA THR A 30 -5.19 9.28 -2.48
C THR A 30 -3.71 9.68 -2.48
N SER A 31 -3.32 10.66 -3.31
CA SER A 31 -1.93 11.17 -3.32
C SER A 31 -1.54 11.75 -1.96
N ARG A 32 -2.40 12.58 -1.35
CA ARG A 32 -2.15 13.17 -0.02
C ARG A 32 -2.03 12.11 1.07
N PHE A 33 -2.86 11.07 0.99
CA PHE A 33 -2.79 9.92 1.88
C PHE A 33 -1.44 9.19 1.73
N CYS A 34 -0.99 8.95 0.49
CA CYS A 34 0.29 8.29 0.23
C CYS A 34 1.48 9.11 0.77
N ASP A 35 1.47 10.43 0.59
CA ASP A 35 2.50 11.32 1.12
C ASP A 35 2.59 11.24 2.65
N LEU A 36 1.43 11.23 3.32
CA LEU A 36 1.35 11.10 4.77
C LEU A 36 1.86 9.74 5.25
N VAL A 37 1.43 8.65 4.62
CA VAL A 37 1.90 7.29 4.95
C VAL A 37 3.40 7.18 4.78
N LYS A 38 3.96 7.77 3.71
CA LYS A 38 5.41 7.80 3.47
C LYS A 38 6.20 8.57 4.52
N GLN A 39 5.66 9.67 5.03
CA GLN A 39 6.30 10.39 6.14
C GLN A 39 6.26 9.59 7.44
N MET A 40 5.15 8.90 7.69
CA MET A 40 4.99 8.09 8.90
C MET A 40 5.76 6.77 8.85
N SER A 41 6.11 6.29 7.64
CA SER A 41 6.84 5.03 7.47
C SER A 41 8.26 5.06 8.03
N GLU A 42 8.82 6.25 8.28
CA GLU A 42 10.11 6.43 8.97
C GLU A 42 10.11 5.85 10.39
N ARG A 43 8.93 5.74 11.04
CA ARG A 43 8.80 5.30 12.43
C ARG A 43 7.89 4.09 12.62
N THR A 44 6.98 3.85 11.69
CA THR A 44 5.96 2.80 11.75
C THR A 44 6.01 1.99 10.47
N GLN A 45 6.09 0.66 10.54
CA GLN A 45 5.99 -0.14 9.33
C GLN A 45 4.53 -0.18 8.83
N PHE A 46 4.28 0.19 7.58
CA PHE A 46 2.94 0.13 7.01
C PHE A 46 2.77 -1.11 6.13
N LEU A 47 1.68 -1.82 6.36
CA LEU A 47 1.16 -2.84 5.46
C LEU A 47 -0.24 -2.38 5.03
N TYR A 48 -0.47 -2.21 3.74
CA TYR A 48 -1.79 -1.80 3.26
C TYR A 48 -2.28 -2.73 2.15
N ILE A 49 -3.57 -2.99 2.17
CA ILE A 49 -4.30 -3.78 1.18
C ILE A 49 -5.10 -2.77 0.37
N SER A 50 -4.85 -2.73 -0.94
CA SER A 50 -5.52 -1.79 -1.84
C SER A 50 -5.52 -2.34 -3.27
N HIS A 51 -6.54 -1.94 -4.02
CA HIS A 51 -6.62 -2.11 -5.48
C HIS A 51 -6.43 -0.77 -6.23
N ASN A 52 -6.14 0.33 -5.54
CA ASN A 52 -5.87 1.64 -6.14
C ASN A 52 -4.44 1.70 -6.69
N ARG A 53 -4.30 2.08 -7.96
CA ARG A 53 -3.01 2.15 -8.67
C ARG A 53 -2.04 3.14 -8.03
N LEU A 54 -2.51 4.31 -7.60
CA LEU A 54 -1.66 5.34 -7.01
C LEU A 54 -1.03 4.85 -5.70
N THR A 55 -1.82 4.16 -4.88
CA THR A 55 -1.35 3.58 -3.62
C THR A 55 -0.36 2.44 -3.86
N MET A 56 -0.63 1.58 -4.85
CA MET A 56 0.29 0.50 -5.23
C MET A 56 1.64 1.00 -5.76
N GLU A 57 1.66 2.09 -6.54
CA GLU A 57 2.88 2.67 -7.10
C GLU A 57 3.81 3.27 -6.03
N MET A 58 3.27 3.71 -4.90
CA MET A 58 4.04 4.25 -3.78
C MET A 58 4.66 3.18 -2.86
N ALA A 59 4.29 1.91 -3.04
CA ALA A 59 4.81 0.81 -2.23
C ALA A 59 6.29 0.54 -2.51
N GLU A 60 7.08 0.32 -1.47
CA GLU A 60 8.46 -0.15 -1.61
C GLU A 60 8.50 -1.63 -2.07
N GLN A 61 7.51 -2.41 -1.66
CA GLN A 61 7.34 -3.81 -2.04
C GLN A 61 5.87 -4.12 -2.29
N LEU A 62 5.58 -4.83 -3.38
CA LEU A 62 4.24 -5.34 -3.68
C LEU A 62 4.18 -6.85 -3.44
N VAL A 63 3.17 -7.26 -2.67
CA VAL A 63 2.85 -8.67 -2.43
C VAL A 63 1.49 -8.94 -3.03
N GLY A 64 1.46 -9.69 -4.12
CA GLY A 64 0.23 -10.13 -4.77
C GLY A 64 -0.33 -11.38 -4.10
N VAL A 65 -1.66 -11.49 -4.06
CA VAL A 65 -2.36 -12.70 -3.67
C VAL A 65 -3.18 -13.17 -4.87
N THR A 66 -2.99 -14.42 -5.27
CA THR A 66 -3.68 -15.04 -6.40
C THR A 66 -4.47 -16.26 -5.94
N MET A 67 -5.50 -16.63 -6.68
CA MET A 67 -6.26 -17.87 -6.47
C MET A 67 -6.25 -18.68 -7.77
N GLN A 68 -5.26 -19.55 -7.91
CA GLN A 68 -5.16 -20.46 -9.07
C GLN A 68 -6.21 -21.57 -8.99
N GLU A 69 -6.49 -22.03 -7.77
CA GLU A 69 -7.51 -23.01 -7.46
C GLU A 69 -8.58 -22.35 -6.58
N GLN A 70 -9.83 -22.76 -6.76
CA GLN A 70 -10.94 -22.16 -6.03
C GLN A 70 -10.78 -22.42 -4.53
N GLY A 71 -10.72 -21.34 -3.74
CA GLY A 71 -10.57 -21.39 -2.29
C GLY A 71 -9.14 -21.54 -1.78
N VAL A 72 -8.13 -21.63 -2.66
CA VAL A 72 -6.71 -21.72 -2.25
C VAL A 72 -5.97 -20.45 -2.68
N SER A 73 -5.57 -19.63 -1.71
CA SER A 73 -4.75 -18.45 -1.94
C SER A 73 -3.27 -18.80 -2.03
N ARG A 74 -2.57 -18.14 -2.96
CA ARG A 74 -1.12 -18.24 -3.13
C ARG A 74 -0.51 -16.85 -3.18
N ILE A 75 0.53 -16.65 -2.37
CA ILE A 75 1.30 -15.41 -2.33
C ILE A 75 2.28 -15.40 -3.51
N VAL A 76 2.35 -14.26 -4.19
CA VAL A 76 3.34 -13.97 -5.23
C VAL A 76 4.06 -12.67 -4.88
N ALA A 77 5.38 -12.71 -4.82
CA ALA A 77 6.18 -11.49 -4.68
C ALA A 77 6.24 -10.80 -6.05
N VAL A 78 5.96 -9.49 -6.08
CA VAL A 78 6.02 -8.69 -7.30
C VAL A 78 7.15 -7.69 -7.14
N ASP A 79 8.21 -7.86 -7.94
CA ASP A 79 9.24 -6.83 -8.05
C ASP A 79 8.73 -5.74 -9.00
N ILE A 80 8.38 -4.59 -8.42
CA ILE A 80 7.84 -3.44 -9.16
C ILE A 80 8.89 -2.89 -10.13
N VAL A 81 10.17 -2.89 -9.74
CA VAL A 81 11.27 -2.36 -10.54
C VAL A 81 11.50 -3.25 -11.76
N GLU A 82 11.40 -4.57 -11.61
CA GLU A 82 11.45 -5.51 -12.73
C GLU A 82 10.20 -5.43 -13.61
N ALA A 83 9.00 -5.35 -13.01
CA ALA A 83 7.74 -5.24 -13.74
C ALA A 83 7.64 -3.96 -14.59
N LEU A 84 8.15 -2.83 -14.09
CA LEU A 84 8.23 -1.58 -14.85
C LEU A 84 9.21 -1.69 -16.02
N LYS A 85 10.38 -2.32 -15.83
CA LYS A 85 11.34 -2.57 -16.93
C LYS A 85 10.77 -3.45 -18.03
N MET A 86 10.03 -4.50 -17.67
CA MET A 86 9.40 -5.40 -18.64
C MET A 86 8.40 -4.66 -19.55
N ARG A 87 7.67 -3.68 -19.01
CA ARG A 87 6.68 -2.90 -19.75
C ARG A 87 7.28 -1.95 -20.79
N GLU A 88 8.52 -1.48 -20.59
CA GLU A 88 9.22 -0.63 -21.58
C GLU A 88 9.82 -1.42 -22.74
N THR A 89 10.04 -2.72 -22.56
CA THR A 89 10.56 -3.64 -23.59
C THR A 89 9.49 -4.32 -24.46
N ALA A 90 8.20 -4.09 -24.18
CA ALA A 90 7.06 -4.63 -24.92
C ALA A 90 6.37 -3.55 -25.76
#